data_AF-A0A7L0XSM9-F1
#
_entry.id   AF-A0A7L0XSM9-F1
#
_cell.length_a   1.000
_cell.length_b   1.000
_cell.length_c   1.000
_cell.angle_alpha   90.00
_cell.angle_beta   90.00
_cell.angle_gamma   90.00
#
_symmetry.space_group_name_H-M   'P 1'
#
loop_
_entity.id
_entity.type
_entity.pdbx_description
1 polymer ?
#
loop_
_entity_poly.entity_id
_entity_poly.type
_entity_poly.pdbx_seq_one_letter_code
_entity_poly.pdbx_strand_id
1 'polypeptide(L)' 'GLGVTWPGDWVAVASSLGVRVAWDGHLAVTVTAEPELRGGTWGLCGTYTDDPADDFMTPTGDIAPFAASFGNAWKVP' A
#
# COMPACT_ATOMS: atom_id res chain seq x y z
N GLY A 1 -3.56 -3.88 19.18
CA GLY A 1 -4.17 -5.18 18.92
C GLY A 1 -4.63 -5.26 17.48
N LEU A 2 -5.05 -6.45 17.04
CA LEU A 2 -5.68 -6.67 15.73
C LEU A 2 -7.21 -6.71 15.90
N GLY A 3 -7.93 -6.08 14.98
CA GLY A 3 -9.38 -6.13 14.90
C GLY A 3 -9.81 -6.63 13.52
N VAL A 4 -10.88 -7.44 13.46
CA VAL A 4 -11.47 -7.94 12.22
C VAL A 4 -12.92 -7.46 12.15
N THR A 5 -13.33 -6.93 11.00
CA THR A 5 -14.69 -6.40 10.75
C THR A 5 -15.21 -6.84 9.38
N TRP A 6 -16.53 -6.81 9.19
CA TRP A 6 -17.20 -7.18 7.94
C TRP A 6 -18.11 -6.04 7.45
N PRO A 7 -17.54 -4.95 6.90
CA PRO A 7 -18.31 -3.83 6.39
C PRO A 7 -18.97 -4.21 5.05
N GLY A 8 -20.23 -4.63 5.10
CA GLY A 8 -20.92 -5.15 3.92
C GLY A 8 -20.28 -6.47 3.47
N ASP A 9 -19.99 -6.58 2.18
CA ASP A 9 -19.39 -7.78 1.56
C ASP A 9 -17.85 -7.85 1.69
N TRP A 10 -17.24 -6.89 2.37
CA TRP A 10 -15.79 -6.83 2.56
C TRP A 10 -15.40 -7.47 3.89
N VAL A 11 -14.19 -8.03 3.96
CA VAL A 11 -13.49 -8.31 5.22
C VAL A 11 -12.42 -7.26 5.41
N ALA A 12 -12.33 -6.68 6.62
CA ALA A 12 -11.30 -5.71 6.94
C ALA A 12 -10.57 -6.07 8.23
N VAL A 13 -9.23 -6.02 8.17
CA VAL A 13 -8.33 -6.20 9.30
C VAL A 13 -7.71 -4.85 9.63
N ALA A 14 -7.86 -4.40 10.87
CA ALA A 14 -7.25 -3.19 11.39
C ALA A 14 -6.19 -3.54 12.43
N SER A 15 -5.05 -2.84 12.36
CA SER A 15 -3.96 -2.96 13.32
C SER A 15 -3.84 -1.69 14.15
N SER A 16 -3.45 -1.82 15.41
CA SER A 16 -3.03 -0.67 16.23
C SER A 16 -1.79 0.06 15.71
N LEU A 17 -1.18 -0.42 14.63
CA LEU A 17 -0.11 0.27 13.91
C LEU A 17 -0.64 1.38 12.97
N GLY A 18 -1.94 1.63 12.92
CA GLY A 18 -2.53 2.65 12.02
C GLY A 18 -2.68 2.18 10.58
N VAL A 19 -2.77 0.87 10.36
CA VAL A 19 -3.00 0.28 9.03
C VAL A 19 -4.29 -0.53 9.05
N ARG A 20 -5.10 -0.35 8.01
CA ARG A 20 -6.27 -1.17 7.72
C ARG A 20 -6.15 -1.76 6.33
N VAL A 21 -6.38 -3.06 6.21
CA VAL A 21 -6.49 -3.76 4.94
C VAL A 21 -7.92 -4.24 4.79
N ALA A 22 -8.56 -3.94 3.67
CA ALA A 22 -9.89 -4.41 3.31
C ALA A 22 -9.84 -5.21 2.00
N TRP A 23 -10.56 -6.32 1.95
CA TRP A 23 -10.65 -7.20 0.78
C TRP A 23 -12.12 -7.56 0.50
N ASP A 24 -12.51 -7.55 -0.77
CA ASP A 24 -13.87 -7.85 -1.24
C ASP A 24 -14.16 -9.36 -1.42
N GLY A 25 -13.24 -10.23 -0.99
CA GLY A 25 -13.33 -11.67 -1.22
C GLY A 25 -12.94 -12.11 -2.64
N HIS A 26 -12.56 -11.17 -3.51
CA HIS A 26 -12.21 -11.40 -4.91
C HIS A 26 -10.88 -10.72 -5.26
N LEU A 27 -10.90 -9.61 -6.02
CA LEU A 27 -9.71 -8.98 -6.59
C LEU A 27 -9.41 -7.61 -5.99
N ALA A 28 -10.38 -6.97 -5.32
CA ALA A 28 -10.18 -5.62 -4.80
C ALA A 28 -9.58 -5.68 -3.40
N VAL A 29 -8.40 -5.08 -3.24
CA VAL A 29 -7.75 -4.87 -1.96
C VAL A 29 -7.50 -3.38 -1.78
N THR A 30 -7.92 -2.84 -0.64
CA THR A 30 -7.66 -1.46 -0.24
C THR A 30 -6.80 -1.46 1.01
N VAL A 31 -5.70 -0.71 0.98
CA VAL A 31 -4.88 -0.42 2.16
C VAL A 31 -5.09 1.03 2.54
N THR A 32 -5.47 1.27 3.79
CA THR A 32 -5.56 2.60 4.39
C THR A 32 -4.49 2.73 5.45
N ALA A 33 -3.64 3.74 5.31
CA ALA A 33 -2.65 4.13 6.30
C ALA A 33 -3.10 5.43 6.98
N GLU A 34 -3.01 5.49 8.30
CA GLU A 34 -3.27 6.70 9.06
C GLU A 34 -2.20 7.79 8.78
N PRO A 35 -2.53 9.09 8.95
CA PRO A 35 -1.63 10.20 8.62
C PRO A 35 -0.26 10.15 9.30
N GLU A 36 -0.14 9.50 10.46
CA GLU A 36 1.13 9.33 11.18
C GLU A 36 2.14 8.47 10.41
N LEU A 37 1.70 7.71 9.40
CA LEU A 37 2.55 6.89 8.52
C LEU A 37 2.99 7.61 7.24
N ARG A 38 2.65 8.90 7.08
CA ARG A 38 3.05 9.72 5.92
C ARG A 38 4.57 9.68 5.72
N GLY A 39 4.99 9.42 4.48
CA GLY A 39 6.41 9.28 4.10
C GLY A 39 7.10 8.03 4.64
N GLY A 40 6.37 7.13 5.31
CA GLY A 40 6.90 5.91 5.91
C GLY A 40 6.58 4.63 5.12
N THR A 41 5.91 4.74 3.97
CA THR A 41 5.55 3.59 3.15
C THR A 41 6.57 3.36 2.04
N TRP A 42 6.63 2.12 1.57
CA TRP A 42 7.41 1.73 0.40
C TRP A 42 6.75 0.51 -0.25
N GLY A 43 6.63 0.52 -1.57
CA GLY A 43 6.03 -0.59 -2.30
C GLY A 43 5.22 -0.10 -3.49
N LEU A 44 4.39 -1.00 -4.03
CA LEU A 44 3.53 -0.73 -5.18
C LEU A 44 2.48 0.38 -4.93
N CYS A 45 2.19 0.72 -3.66
CA CYS A 45 1.31 1.83 -3.30
C CYS A 45 2.06 3.17 -3.11
N GLY A 46 3.34 3.24 -3.45
CA GLY A 46 4.15 4.47 -3.37
C GLY A 46 4.70 4.77 -1.99
N THR A 47 5.20 6.00 -1.83
CA THR A 47 5.95 6.50 -0.66
C THR A 47 5.06 7.22 0.36
N TYR A 48 3.82 7.53 -0.02
CA TYR A 48 2.85 8.29 0.78
C TYR A 48 3.37 9.67 1.21
N THR A 49 4.02 10.41 0.30
CA THR A 49 4.58 11.76 0.54
C THR A 49 3.73 12.91 -0.01
N ASP A 50 2.61 12.62 -0.67
CA ASP A 50 1.82 13.53 -1.53
C ASP A 50 2.58 14.03 -2.78
N ASP A 51 3.75 13.49 -3.09
CA ASP A 51 4.49 13.81 -4.31
C ASP A 51 4.35 12.67 -5.34
N PRO A 52 3.50 12.80 -6.38
CA PRO A 52 3.37 11.75 -7.39
C PRO A 52 4.65 11.53 -8.21
N ALA A 53 5.66 12.41 -8.11
CA ALA A 53 6.94 12.24 -8.79
C ALA A 53 7.81 11.13 -8.17
N ASP A 54 7.57 10.75 -6.91
CA ASP A 54 8.36 9.73 -6.20
C ASP A 54 7.63 8.37 -6.04
N ASP A 55 6.35 8.28 -6.41
CA ASP A 55 5.53 7.08 -6.21
C ASP A 55 6.09 5.83 -6.93
N PHE A 56 6.86 6.02 -8.00
CA PHE A 56 7.53 4.93 -8.72
C PHE A 56 8.94 4.60 -8.18
N MET A 57 9.21 4.91 -6.91
CA MET A 57 10.44 4.53 -6.24
C MET A 57 10.59 3.01 -6.17
N THR A 58 11.70 2.49 -6.70
CA THR A 58 12.05 1.07 -6.67
C THR A 58 12.66 0.67 -5.32
N PRO A 59 12.84 -0.63 -5.04
CA PRO A 59 13.58 -1.08 -3.85
C PRO A 59 15.04 -0.61 -3.79
N THR A 60 15.63 -0.18 -4.91
CA THR A 60 16.99 0.39 -4.97
C THR A 60 17.04 1.89 -4.67
N GLY A 61 15.88 2.55 -4.55
CA GLY A 61 15.76 4.00 -4.34
C GLY A 61 15.71 4.83 -5.63
N ASP A 62 15.71 4.18 -6.81
CA ASP A 62 15.59 4.86 -8.10
C ASP A 62 14.12 5.15 -8.44
N ILE A 63 13.85 6.22 -9.19
CA ILE A 63 12.50 6.47 -9.72
C ILE A 63 12.36 5.81 -11.10
N ALA A 64 11.52 4.79 -11.19
CA ALA A 64 11.26 4.12 -12.46
C ALA A 64 10.43 5.01 -13.41
N PRO A 65 10.79 5.11 -14.71
CA PRO A 65 10.10 5.97 -15.65
C PRO A 65 8.73 5.43 -16.12
N PHE A 66 8.48 4.13 -15.92
CA PHE A 66 7.27 3.45 -16.39
C PHE A 66 6.69 2.53 -15.32
N ALA A 67 5.35 2.42 -15.31
CA ALA A 67 4.62 1.55 -14.39
C ALA A 67 5.04 0.08 -14.49
N ALA A 68 5.33 -0.39 -15.72
CA ALA A 68 5.78 -1.76 -15.93
C ALA A 68 7.17 -2.03 -15.30
N SER A 69 8.12 -1.11 -15.47
CA SER A 69 9.45 -1.23 -14.83
C SER A 69 9.36 -1.11 -13.31
N PHE A 70 8.50 -0.22 -12.81
CA PHE A 70 8.21 -0.07 -11.38
C PHE A 70 7.63 -1.36 -10.80
N GLY A 71 6.56 -1.89 -11.38
CA GLY A 71 5.90 -3.11 -10.93
C GLY A 71 6.83 -4.32 -10.91
N ASN A 72 7.68 -4.45 -11.94
CA ASN A 72 8.66 -5.53 -12.02
C ASN A 72 9.76 -5.42 -10.94
N ALA A 73 10.13 -4.21 -10.52
CA ALA A 73 11.16 -4.00 -9.50
C ALA A 73 10.70 -4.46 -8.10
N TRP A 74 9.39 -4.42 -7.82
CA TRP A 74 8.79 -4.84 -6.55
C TRP A 74 8.40 -6.33 -6.49
N LYS A 75 8.78 -7.11 -7.51
CA LYS A 75 8.53 -8.56 -7.52
C LYS A 75 9.29 -9.25 -6.38
N VAL A 76 8.56 -9.93 -5.50
CA VAL A 76 9.12 -10.84 -4.50
C VAL A 76 9.40 -12.23 -5.11
N PRO A 77 10.45 -12.95 -4.67
CA PRO A 77 10.77 -14.31 -5.13
C PRO A 77 9.65 -15.33 -4.93
#